data_AF-A0A7S1LLB3-F1
#
_entry.id   AF-A0A7S1LLB3-F1
#
_cell.length_a   1.000
_cell.length_b   1.000
_cell.length_c   1.000
_cell.angle_alpha   90.00
_cell.angle_beta   90.00
_cell.angle_gamma   90.00
#
_symmetry.space_group_name_H-M   'P 1'
#
loop_
_entity.id
_entity.type
_entity.pdbx_description
1 polymer ?
#
loop_
_entity_poly.entity_id
_entity_poly.type
_entity_poly.pdbx_seq_one_letter_code
_entity_poly.pdbx_strand_id
1 'polypeptide(L)'
;AAASGGGLLLSVLQRLEGHDRLFVLVAAMTRFATIYRAALILAALGGLFVSPYCYAIHLVGIIDRSAILRNVIVAITQNGRSLLLTMALGVVVVYFFAIIGVHMFADAYGSAADDAVEGGAASDALVDANASGVARTVPGSDADEGNCSTLMRCFVFILTQGLRQGGGIGDAMAGVPWAHPLHSARVFHDFLFFAVMNVVFLNILFGIIIDTFAELRDDKNTIETDMTTYCFVCGLDSDTLEKHSATGGF
;
A
#
# COMPACT_ATOMS: atom_id res chain seq x y z
N ALA A 1 -5.67 -46.88 -0.13
CA ALA A 1 -4.65 -46.72 0.93
C ALA A 1 -4.56 -45.25 1.40
N ALA A 2 -5.63 -44.71 2.01
CA ALA A 2 -5.67 -43.30 2.46
C ALA A 2 -6.56 -43.13 3.72
N ALA A 3 -6.22 -43.85 4.80
CA ALA A 3 -7.03 -43.87 6.03
C ALA A 3 -6.20 -43.86 7.33
N SER A 4 -5.03 -43.19 7.37
CA SER A 4 -4.19 -43.14 8.60
C SER A 4 -3.95 -41.75 9.20
N GLY A 5 -4.31 -40.65 8.53
CA GLY A 5 -4.03 -39.29 9.05
C GLY A 5 -5.05 -38.72 10.04
N GLY A 6 -6.34 -39.08 9.91
CA GLY A 6 -7.41 -38.50 10.74
C GLY A 6 -7.46 -39.04 12.17
N GLY A 7 -7.07 -40.31 12.38
CA GLY A 7 -7.11 -40.96 13.69
C GLY A 7 -6.04 -40.45 14.67
N LEU A 8 -4.88 -40.04 14.16
CA LEU A 8 -3.80 -39.49 14.99
C LEU A 8 -4.18 -38.11 15.54
N LEU A 9 -4.84 -37.27 14.74
CA LEU A 9 -5.26 -35.94 15.17
C LEU A 9 -6.40 -36.02 16.20
N LEU A 10 -7.36 -36.94 16.01
CA LEU A 10 -8.45 -37.16 16.96
C LEU A 10 -7.95 -37.74 18.30
N SER A 11 -7.00 -38.67 18.26
CA SER A 11 -6.41 -39.27 19.47
C SER A 11 -5.49 -38.32 20.23
N VAL A 12 -4.75 -37.45 19.55
CA VAL A 12 -3.99 -36.36 20.18
C VAL A 12 -4.93 -35.32 20.79
N LEU A 13 -6.01 -34.94 20.09
CA LEU A 13 -7.01 -34.01 20.62
C LEU A 13 -7.78 -34.57 21.81
N GLN A 14 -7.97 -35.89 21.93
CA GLN A 14 -8.61 -36.54 23.07
C GLN A 14 -7.70 -36.67 24.31
N ARG A 15 -6.38 -36.48 24.16
CA ARG A 15 -5.40 -36.56 25.26
C ARG A 15 -5.05 -35.22 25.91
N LEU A 16 -5.59 -34.11 25.40
CA LEU A 16 -5.31 -32.77 25.93
C LEU A 16 -6.42 -32.38 26.93
N GLU A 17 -6.03 -32.00 28.15
CA GLU A 17 -6.92 -31.42 29.15
C GLU A 17 -7.47 -30.08 28.65
N GLY A 18 -8.70 -29.70 29.06
CA GLY A 18 -9.46 -28.60 28.44
C GLY A 18 -8.72 -27.25 28.34
N HIS A 19 -7.80 -26.96 29.26
CA HIS A 19 -6.97 -25.75 29.24
C HIS A 19 -5.92 -25.78 28.13
N ASP A 20 -5.28 -26.93 27.89
CA ASP A 20 -4.30 -27.11 26.82
C ASP A 20 -4.97 -27.09 25.44
N ARG A 21 -6.22 -27.55 25.33
CA ARG A 21 -7.00 -27.49 24.08
C ARG A 21 -7.30 -26.05 23.67
N LEU A 22 -7.71 -25.20 24.62
CA LEU A 22 -7.98 -23.79 24.35
C LEU A 22 -6.70 -23.05 23.97
N PHE A 23 -5.59 -23.30 24.68
CA PHE A 23 -4.29 -22.72 24.35
C PHE A 23 -3.81 -23.15 22.96
N VAL A 24 -3.88 -24.44 22.63
CA VAL A 24 -3.49 -24.97 21.32
C VAL A 24 -4.40 -24.43 20.21
N LEU A 25 -5.71 -24.28 20.46
CA LEU A 25 -6.65 -23.72 19.49
C LEU A 25 -6.39 -22.23 19.25
N VAL A 26 -6.16 -21.45 20.31
CA VAL A 26 -5.80 -20.03 20.20
C VAL A 26 -4.47 -19.87 19.48
N ALA A 27 -3.44 -20.66 19.85
CA ALA A 27 -2.14 -20.65 19.20
C ALA A 27 -2.19 -21.14 17.75
N ALA A 28 -3.10 -22.05 17.42
CA ALA A 28 -3.35 -22.45 16.04
C ALA A 28 -3.98 -21.31 15.25
N MET A 29 -5.01 -20.66 15.80
CA MET A 29 -5.76 -19.57 15.16
C MET A 29 -4.98 -18.27 15.01
N THR A 30 -3.91 -18.05 15.78
CA THR A 30 -3.04 -16.88 15.63
C THR A 30 -2.00 -17.04 14.51
N ARG A 31 -1.84 -18.25 13.94
CA ARG A 31 -0.91 -18.44 12.81
C ARG A 31 -1.46 -17.79 11.56
N PHE A 32 -0.66 -16.94 10.92
CA PHE A 32 -1.01 -16.25 9.67
C PHE A 32 -1.61 -17.19 8.60
N ALA A 33 -1.03 -18.38 8.41
CA ALA A 33 -1.53 -19.37 7.45
C ALA A 33 -2.94 -19.89 7.79
N THR A 34 -3.30 -19.98 9.06
CA THR A 34 -4.65 -20.40 9.48
C THR A 34 -5.66 -19.26 9.32
N ILE A 35 -5.27 -18.03 9.67
CA ILE A 35 -6.08 -16.82 9.48
C ILE A 35 -6.40 -16.65 8.00
N TYR A 36 -5.39 -16.77 7.14
CA TYR A 36 -5.56 -16.68 5.69
C TYR A 36 -6.54 -17.72 5.14
N ARG A 37 -6.37 -18.99 5.51
CA ARG A 37 -7.29 -20.08 5.08
C ARG A 37 -8.71 -19.88 5.63
N ALA A 38 -8.84 -19.43 6.87
CA ALA A 38 -10.13 -19.12 7.48
C ALA A 38 -10.81 -17.94 6.76
N ALA A 39 -10.06 -16.88 6.41
CA ALA A 39 -10.57 -15.76 5.65
C ALA A 39 -11.06 -16.16 4.25
N LEU A 40 -10.35 -17.08 3.57
CA LEU A 40 -10.82 -17.65 2.30
C LEU A 40 -12.12 -18.45 2.46
N ILE A 41 -12.25 -19.27 3.51
CA ILE A 41 -13.49 -19.99 3.79
C ILE A 41 -14.64 -19.01 4.06
N LEU A 42 -14.40 -17.94 4.83
CA LEU A 42 -15.39 -16.90 5.06
C LEU A 42 -15.79 -16.19 3.77
N ALA A 43 -14.83 -15.90 2.89
CA ALA A 43 -15.12 -15.32 1.57
C ALA A 43 -15.96 -16.27 0.69
N ALA A 44 -15.77 -17.59 0.80
CA ALA A 44 -16.58 -18.58 0.08
C ALA A 44 -18.03 -18.59 0.58
N LEU A 45 -18.22 -18.51 1.91
CA LEU A 45 -19.55 -18.37 2.50
C LEU A 45 -20.20 -17.05 2.09
N GLY A 46 -19.45 -15.93 2.08
CA GLY A 46 -19.92 -14.65 1.56
C GLY A 46 -20.32 -14.70 0.08
N GLY A 47 -19.62 -15.52 -0.71
CA GLY A 47 -19.96 -15.83 -2.10
C GLY A 47 -21.34 -16.46 -2.28
N LEU A 48 -21.79 -17.23 -1.29
CA LEU A 48 -23.09 -17.90 -1.29
C LEU A 48 -24.21 -17.01 -0.72
N PHE A 49 -23.93 -16.28 0.36
CA PHE A 49 -24.96 -15.55 1.12
C PHE A 49 -25.13 -14.08 0.71
N VAL A 50 -24.09 -13.42 0.20
CA VAL A 50 -24.11 -11.96 -0.05
C VAL A 50 -24.02 -11.65 -1.54
N SER A 51 -22.91 -12.03 -2.20
CA SER A 51 -22.73 -11.77 -3.63
C SER A 51 -21.71 -12.71 -4.27
N PRO A 52 -21.89 -13.11 -5.54
CA PRO A 52 -20.91 -13.92 -6.25
C PRO A 52 -19.52 -13.29 -6.39
N TYR A 53 -19.39 -11.96 -6.25
CA TYR A 53 -18.11 -11.26 -6.37
C TYR A 53 -17.11 -11.63 -5.27
N CYS A 54 -17.57 -12.13 -4.11
CA CYS A 54 -16.68 -12.59 -3.04
C CYS A 54 -15.79 -13.78 -3.45
N TYR A 55 -16.18 -14.56 -4.47
CA TYR A 55 -15.32 -15.61 -5.00
C TYR A 55 -14.01 -15.08 -5.60
N ALA A 56 -13.98 -13.82 -6.07
CA ALA A 56 -12.77 -13.20 -6.61
C ALA A 56 -11.61 -13.14 -5.60
N ILE A 57 -11.90 -13.06 -4.30
CA ILE A 57 -10.88 -13.03 -3.22
C ILE A 57 -10.04 -14.32 -3.22
N HIS A 58 -10.57 -15.44 -3.71
CA HIS A 58 -9.83 -16.71 -3.78
C HIS A 58 -8.66 -16.67 -4.75
N LEU A 59 -8.62 -15.69 -5.67
CA LEU A 59 -7.50 -15.50 -6.57
C LEU A 59 -6.20 -15.19 -5.83
N VAL A 60 -6.26 -14.64 -4.60
CA VAL A 60 -5.09 -14.47 -3.71
C VAL A 60 -4.37 -15.80 -3.45
N GLY A 61 -5.07 -16.94 -3.58
CA GLY A 61 -4.52 -18.29 -3.53
C GLY A 61 -3.39 -18.57 -4.53
N ILE A 62 -3.25 -17.77 -5.59
CA ILE A 62 -2.14 -17.88 -6.54
C ILE A 62 -0.78 -17.55 -5.91
N ILE A 63 -0.76 -16.66 -4.90
CA ILE A 63 0.46 -16.23 -4.20
C ILE A 63 1.13 -17.43 -3.50
N ASP A 64 0.35 -18.24 -2.79
CA ASP A 64 0.87 -19.42 -2.08
C ASP A 64 1.26 -20.56 -3.02
N ARG A 65 0.66 -20.64 -4.22
CA ARG A 65 1.00 -21.67 -5.21
C ARG A 65 2.25 -21.35 -6.01
N SER A 66 2.60 -20.08 -6.18
CA SER A 66 3.76 -19.64 -6.96
C SER A 66 4.93 -19.28 -6.05
N ALA A 67 6.02 -20.03 -6.16
CA ALA A 67 7.27 -19.72 -5.43
C ALA A 67 7.80 -18.31 -5.77
N ILE A 68 7.64 -17.86 -7.03
CA ILE A 68 8.10 -16.54 -7.48
C ILE A 68 7.31 -15.43 -6.76
N LEU A 69 5.99 -15.51 -6.79
CA LEU A 69 5.14 -14.46 -6.24
C LEU A 69 5.25 -14.41 -4.70
N ARG A 70 5.37 -15.57 -4.07
CA ARG A 70 5.68 -15.67 -2.64
C ARG A 70 7.00 -14.97 -2.29
N ASN A 71 8.06 -15.20 -3.06
CA ASN A 71 9.37 -14.60 -2.79
C ASN A 71 9.32 -13.07 -2.90
N VAL A 72 8.55 -12.51 -3.85
CA VAL A 72 8.33 -11.05 -3.96
C VAL A 72 7.62 -10.50 -2.73
N ILE A 73 6.58 -11.17 -2.23
CA ILE A 73 5.86 -10.72 -1.03
C ILE A 73 6.74 -10.83 0.22
N VAL A 74 7.52 -11.90 0.35
CA VAL A 74 8.46 -12.07 1.47
C VAL A 74 9.51 -10.97 1.45
N ALA A 75 10.04 -10.61 0.28
CA ALA A 75 11.00 -9.51 0.15
C ALA A 75 10.43 -8.17 0.65
N ILE A 76 9.18 -7.84 0.31
CA ILE A 76 8.56 -6.59 0.78
C ILE A 76 8.24 -6.64 2.29
N THR A 77 7.93 -7.82 2.83
CA THR A 77 7.50 -7.99 4.22
C THR A 77 8.62 -8.27 5.21
N GLN A 78 9.81 -8.66 4.74
CA GLN A 78 10.98 -8.96 5.58
C GLN A 78 11.42 -7.75 6.41
N ASN A 79 11.56 -6.58 5.80
CA ASN A 79 11.86 -5.32 6.50
C ASN A 79 10.59 -4.49 6.82
N GLY A 80 9.47 -5.18 7.11
CA GLY A 80 8.16 -4.57 7.26
C GLY A 80 8.07 -3.51 8.37
N ARG A 81 8.91 -3.59 9.41
CA ARG A 81 8.97 -2.57 10.48
C ARG A 81 9.48 -1.23 9.95
N SER A 82 10.57 -1.24 9.19
CA SER A 82 11.16 -0.03 8.62
C SER A 82 10.21 0.58 7.60
N LEU A 83 9.59 -0.25 6.75
CA LEU A 83 8.57 0.20 5.80
C LEU A 83 7.35 0.82 6.52
N LEU A 84 6.83 0.17 7.57
CA LEU A 84 5.68 0.67 8.32
C LEU A 84 5.99 1.97 9.05
N LEU A 85 7.17 2.09 9.66
CA LEU A 85 7.60 3.35 10.31
C LEU A 85 7.76 4.48 9.29
N THR A 86 8.35 4.19 8.12
CA THR A 86 8.43 5.17 7.02
C THR A 86 7.03 5.59 6.58
N MET A 87 6.11 4.65 6.33
CA MET A 87 4.73 4.96 5.97
C MET A 87 4.01 5.80 7.04
N ALA A 88 4.20 5.47 8.32
CA ALA A 88 3.65 6.23 9.43
C ALA A 88 4.21 7.66 9.47
N LEU A 89 5.52 7.84 9.25
CA LEU A 89 6.14 9.14 9.11
C LEU A 89 5.54 9.92 7.93
N GLY A 90 5.36 9.27 6.78
CA GLY A 90 4.72 9.87 5.60
C GLY A 90 3.32 10.38 5.90
N VAL A 91 2.49 9.57 6.57
CA VAL A 91 1.14 9.96 7.03
C VAL A 91 1.18 11.19 7.93
N VAL A 92 2.11 11.24 8.89
CA VAL A 92 2.29 12.39 9.79
C VAL A 92 2.67 13.65 9.00
N VAL A 93 3.60 13.54 8.05
CA VAL A 93 4.01 14.70 7.25
C VAL A 93 2.88 15.16 6.32
N VAL A 94 2.12 14.26 5.68
CA VAL A 94 0.95 14.63 4.87
C VAL A 94 -0.11 15.32 5.73
N TYR A 95 -0.30 14.88 6.97
CA TYR A 95 -1.22 15.50 7.91
C TYR A 95 -0.82 16.95 8.24
N PHE A 96 0.47 17.24 8.41
CA PHE A 96 0.94 18.62 8.57
C PHE A 96 0.63 19.49 7.34
N PHE A 97 0.87 18.97 6.13
CA PHE A 97 0.49 19.68 4.90
C PHE A 97 -1.03 19.89 4.81
N ALA A 98 -1.85 18.94 5.27
CA ALA A 98 -3.30 19.09 5.32
C ALA A 98 -3.76 20.20 6.28
N ILE A 99 -3.15 20.32 7.45
CA ILE A 99 -3.43 21.42 8.39
C ILE A 99 -3.13 22.77 7.74
N ILE A 100 -1.95 22.91 7.11
CA ILE A 100 -1.55 24.14 6.42
C ILE A 100 -2.51 24.43 5.26
N GLY A 101 -2.88 23.39 4.50
CA GLY A 101 -3.83 23.48 3.38
C GLY A 101 -5.20 24.01 3.78
N VAL A 102 -5.81 23.47 4.84
CA VAL A 102 -7.12 23.94 5.35
C VAL A 102 -7.04 25.38 5.85
N HIS A 103 -5.95 25.78 6.49
CA HIS A 103 -5.85 27.12 7.07
C HIS A 103 -5.49 28.21 6.07
N MET A 104 -4.70 27.89 5.03
CA MET A 104 -4.18 28.89 4.09
C MET A 104 -4.82 28.84 2.72
N PHE A 105 -5.29 27.68 2.28
CA PHE A 105 -5.65 27.43 0.87
C PHE A 105 -6.96 26.63 0.71
N ALA A 106 -7.84 26.59 1.72
CA ALA A 106 -9.08 25.79 1.68
C ALA A 106 -9.89 25.99 0.39
N ASP A 107 -10.00 27.23 -0.08
CA ASP A 107 -10.78 27.60 -1.27
C ASP A 107 -10.12 27.15 -2.60
N ALA A 108 -8.80 26.89 -2.59
CA ALA A 108 -8.04 26.47 -3.77
C ALA A 108 -8.06 24.95 -3.98
N TYR A 109 -8.46 24.18 -2.97
CA TYR A 109 -8.60 22.73 -3.07
C TYR A 109 -9.95 22.39 -3.71
N GLY A 110 -9.93 22.23 -5.04
CA GLY A 110 -10.98 21.58 -5.80
C GLY A 110 -12.39 22.14 -5.59
N SER A 111 -12.59 23.44 -5.74
CA SER A 111 -13.88 23.98 -6.20
C SER A 111 -13.99 23.79 -7.72
N ALA A 112 -13.86 22.55 -8.18
CA ALA A 112 -14.15 22.18 -9.56
C ALA A 112 -15.64 21.81 -9.65
N ALA A 113 -16.50 22.82 -9.45
CA ALA A 113 -17.85 22.80 -10.01
C ALA A 113 -17.83 23.13 -11.52
N ASP A 114 -16.65 23.23 -12.16
CA ASP A 114 -16.51 23.60 -13.57
C ASP A 114 -15.64 22.62 -14.40
N ASP A 115 -15.55 21.35 -14.00
CA ASP A 115 -15.16 20.25 -14.93
C ASP A 115 -16.39 19.45 -15.40
N ALA A 116 -17.46 20.16 -15.77
CA ALA A 116 -18.10 19.86 -17.04
C ALA A 116 -17.60 20.97 -17.96
N VAL A 117 -16.62 20.74 -18.83
CA VAL A 117 -16.83 20.07 -20.11
C VAL A 117 -15.47 19.55 -20.62
N GLU A 118 -15.30 18.22 -20.66
CA GLU A 118 -14.58 17.60 -21.78
C GLU A 118 -15.60 16.83 -22.64
N GLY A 119 -15.72 17.24 -23.91
CA GLY A 119 -16.25 16.39 -24.98
C GLY A 119 -17.67 16.68 -25.47
N GLY A 120 -17.76 17.62 -26.43
CA GLY A 120 -18.66 17.50 -27.57
C GLY A 120 -20.16 17.73 -27.36
N ALA A 121 -20.57 19.00 -27.41
CA ALA A 121 -21.64 19.50 -28.29
C ALA A 121 -21.94 20.95 -27.91
N ALA A 122 -21.79 21.85 -28.88
CA ALA A 122 -22.50 23.11 -28.85
C ALA A 122 -24.00 22.79 -28.86
N SER A 123 -24.68 22.95 -27.73
CA SER A 123 -26.13 23.05 -27.72
C SER A 123 -26.61 23.89 -26.53
N ASP A 124 -26.98 25.12 -26.88
CA ASP A 124 -28.06 25.88 -26.24
C ASP A 124 -27.79 26.55 -24.90
N ALA A 125 -26.84 27.49 -24.91
CA ALA A 125 -27.01 28.72 -24.14
C ALA A 125 -28.04 29.60 -24.87
N LEU A 126 -29.30 29.48 -24.47
CA LEU A 126 -30.35 30.42 -24.79
C LEU A 126 -29.98 31.79 -24.21
N VAL A 127 -29.61 32.72 -25.10
CA VAL A 127 -29.29 34.11 -24.80
C VAL A 127 -30.58 34.91 -24.76
N ASP A 128 -31.06 35.29 -23.57
CA ASP A 128 -32.02 36.38 -23.43
C ASP A 128 -31.25 37.69 -23.29
N ALA A 129 -31.12 38.40 -24.41
CA ALA A 129 -30.50 39.72 -24.48
C ALA A 129 -31.52 40.80 -24.11
N ASN A 130 -31.76 41.03 -22.82
CA ASN A 130 -32.36 42.29 -22.38
C ASN A 130 -31.97 42.70 -20.95
N ALA A 131 -31.41 43.91 -20.86
CA ALA A 131 -31.20 44.76 -19.69
C ALA A 131 -30.16 44.32 -18.62
N SER A 132 -29.08 45.12 -18.55
CA SER A 132 -28.02 45.12 -17.53
C SER A 132 -26.99 44.00 -17.65
N GLY A 133 -25.83 44.33 -18.22
CA GLY A 133 -24.67 43.44 -18.40
C GLY A 133 -24.01 43.00 -17.10
N VAL A 134 -24.73 42.25 -16.27
CA VAL A 134 -24.21 41.53 -15.11
C VAL A 134 -24.64 40.08 -15.28
N ALA A 135 -23.72 39.22 -15.71
CA ALA A 135 -23.88 37.78 -15.60
C ALA A 135 -23.99 37.42 -14.12
N ARG A 136 -25.22 37.20 -13.64
CA ARG A 136 -25.47 36.70 -12.30
C ARG A 136 -25.68 35.20 -12.42
N THR A 137 -24.71 34.43 -11.95
CA THR A 137 -24.91 33.00 -11.68
C THR A 137 -26.05 32.86 -10.67
N VAL A 138 -27.07 32.09 -11.02
CA VAL A 138 -28.15 31.70 -10.11
C VAL A 138 -27.58 30.60 -9.22
N PRO A 139 -27.50 30.78 -7.88
CA PRO A 139 -27.05 29.73 -6.99
C PRO A 139 -28.21 28.74 -6.80
N GLY A 140 -28.19 27.66 -7.58
CA GLY A 140 -29.03 26.49 -7.35
C GLY A 140 -28.51 25.70 -6.15
N SER A 141 -29.39 25.54 -5.17
CA SER A 141 -29.46 24.52 -4.10
C SER A 141 -28.27 23.58 -3.88
N ASP A 142 -27.87 23.51 -2.61
CA ASP A 142 -26.83 22.71 -1.95
C ASP A 142 -25.43 23.32 -2.08
N ALA A 143 -24.99 23.94 -0.98
CA ALA A 143 -23.66 24.48 -0.82
C ALA A 143 -22.63 23.41 -1.16
N ASP A 144 -21.94 23.60 -2.28
CA ASP A 144 -20.84 22.75 -2.71
C ASP A 144 -19.72 22.88 -1.67
N GLU A 145 -19.76 22.00 -0.67
CA GLU A 145 -18.78 21.96 0.40
C GLU A 145 -17.45 21.53 -0.22
N GLY A 146 -16.61 22.52 -0.53
CA GLY A 146 -15.33 22.32 -1.19
C GLY A 146 -14.54 21.14 -0.63
N ASN A 147 -13.69 20.56 -1.49
CA ASN A 147 -12.96 19.31 -1.21
C ASN A 147 -12.03 19.37 0.01
N CYS A 148 -11.76 20.56 0.56
CA CYS A 148 -10.97 20.80 1.77
C CYS A 148 -11.78 21.55 2.86
N SER A 149 -13.07 21.28 3.00
CA SER A 149 -13.94 21.84 4.06
C SER A 149 -13.68 21.27 5.46
N THR A 150 -13.18 20.03 5.55
CA THR A 150 -12.78 19.40 6.81
C THR A 150 -11.36 18.87 6.71
N LEU A 151 -10.66 18.78 7.85
CA LEU A 151 -9.30 18.26 7.93
C LEU A 151 -9.18 16.86 7.29
N MET A 152 -10.14 15.98 7.55
CA MET A 152 -10.14 14.63 7.00
C MET A 152 -10.39 14.61 5.49
N ARG A 153 -11.31 15.44 4.96
CA ARG A 153 -11.49 15.56 3.50
C ARG A 153 -10.21 16.07 2.84
N CYS A 154 -9.59 17.11 3.41
CA CYS A 154 -8.35 17.68 2.88
C CYS A 154 -7.17 16.70 2.94
N PHE A 155 -7.02 15.98 4.05
CA PHE A 155 -6.01 14.94 4.21
C PHE A 155 -6.16 13.81 3.17
N VAL A 156 -7.39 13.30 2.99
CA VAL A 156 -7.67 12.28 1.96
C VAL A 156 -7.48 12.83 0.55
N PHE A 157 -7.86 14.09 0.30
CA PHE A 157 -7.61 14.76 -0.98
C PHE A 157 -6.11 14.82 -1.29
N ILE A 158 -5.28 15.23 -0.34
CA ILE A 158 -3.82 15.30 -0.52
C ILE A 158 -3.20 13.91 -0.73
N LEU A 159 -3.67 12.89 0.00
CA LEU A 159 -3.20 11.51 -0.20
C LEU A 159 -3.57 10.95 -1.59
N THR A 160 -4.76 11.28 -2.09
CA THR A 160 -5.28 10.69 -3.33
C THR A 160 -4.85 11.46 -4.57
N GLN A 161 -4.85 12.80 -4.52
CA GLN A 161 -4.48 13.66 -5.63
C GLN A 161 -3.01 14.09 -5.55
N GLY A 162 -2.54 14.54 -4.39
CA GLY A 162 -1.19 15.09 -4.24
C GLY A 162 -0.07 14.08 -4.51
N LEU A 163 -0.17 12.86 -3.97
CA LEU A 163 0.86 11.82 -4.18
C LEU A 163 0.78 11.15 -5.56
N ARG A 164 -0.37 11.24 -6.24
CA ARG A 164 -0.61 10.59 -7.53
C ARG A 164 -0.24 11.47 -8.72
N GLN A 165 -0.42 12.78 -8.58
CA GLN A 165 -0.09 13.73 -9.64
C GLN A 165 1.42 13.98 -9.72
N GLY A 166 1.94 14.02 -10.94
CA GLY A 166 3.38 14.08 -11.21
C GLY A 166 4.07 15.34 -10.66
N GLY A 167 3.39 16.49 -10.63
CA GLY A 167 3.87 17.75 -10.06
C GLY A 167 3.48 18.00 -8.61
N GLY A 168 2.81 17.04 -7.95
CA GLY A 168 2.36 17.17 -6.56
C GLY A 168 1.00 17.82 -6.42
N ILE A 169 0.71 18.33 -5.22
CA ILE A 169 -0.60 18.90 -4.88
C ILE A 169 -0.92 20.21 -5.64
N GLY A 170 0.11 20.90 -6.15
CA GLY A 170 -0.04 22.11 -6.96
C GLY A 170 -0.83 21.89 -8.25
N ASP A 171 -0.72 20.71 -8.86
CA ASP A 171 -1.45 20.35 -10.09
C ASP A 171 -2.94 20.08 -9.83
N ALA A 172 -3.30 19.69 -8.59
CA ALA A 172 -4.66 19.33 -8.19
C ALA A 172 -5.47 20.51 -7.65
N MET A 173 -4.84 21.66 -7.46
CA MET A 173 -5.46 22.82 -6.82
C MET A 173 -5.61 23.97 -7.82
N ALA A 174 -6.70 24.74 -7.68
CA ALA A 174 -6.95 25.90 -8.54
C ALA A 174 -5.82 26.92 -8.46
N GLY A 175 -5.53 27.56 -9.61
CA GLY A 175 -4.50 28.59 -9.72
C GLY A 175 -4.89 29.88 -8.98
N VAL A 176 -3.94 30.45 -8.24
CA VAL A 176 -4.13 31.73 -7.53
C VAL A 176 -3.57 32.89 -8.36
N PRO A 177 -4.32 33.99 -8.59
CA PRO A 177 -3.81 35.15 -9.33
C PRO A 177 -2.52 35.73 -8.74
N TRP A 178 -1.61 36.20 -9.60
CA TRP A 178 -0.31 36.78 -9.22
C TRP A 178 -0.40 37.96 -8.25
N ALA A 179 -1.53 38.69 -8.25
CA ALA A 179 -1.75 39.84 -7.37
C ALA A 179 -2.21 39.46 -5.96
N HIS A 180 -2.51 38.18 -5.69
CA HIS A 180 -3.01 37.76 -4.40
C HIS A 180 -1.88 37.67 -3.37
N PRO A 181 -2.06 38.17 -2.13
CA PRO A 181 -0.98 38.20 -1.12
C PRO A 181 -0.46 36.82 -0.71
N LEU A 182 -1.27 35.77 -0.89
CA LEU A 182 -0.91 34.37 -0.56
C LEU A 182 -0.26 33.62 -1.73
N HIS A 183 -0.04 34.25 -2.89
CA HIS A 183 0.52 33.58 -4.07
C HIS A 183 1.93 33.00 -3.81
N SER A 184 2.81 33.75 -3.13
CA SER A 184 4.16 33.27 -2.79
C SER A 184 4.14 32.09 -1.81
N ALA A 185 3.29 32.17 -0.78
CA ALA A 185 3.10 31.08 0.17
C ALA A 185 2.56 29.82 -0.52
N ARG A 186 1.68 29.99 -1.52
CA ARG A 186 1.15 28.90 -2.32
C ARG A 186 2.25 28.21 -3.15
N VAL A 187 3.05 28.97 -3.88
CA VAL A 187 4.15 28.42 -4.68
C VAL A 187 5.16 27.66 -3.79
N PHE A 188 5.49 28.22 -2.62
CA PHE A 188 6.38 27.56 -1.67
C PHE A 188 5.77 26.27 -1.12
N HIS A 189 4.48 26.27 -0.77
CA HIS A 189 3.76 25.09 -0.31
C HIS A 189 3.79 23.96 -1.35
N ASP A 190 3.51 24.27 -2.61
CA ASP A 190 3.49 23.28 -3.69
C ASP A 190 4.89 22.70 -3.96
N PHE A 191 5.90 23.56 -4.03
CA PHE A 191 7.29 23.14 -4.22
C PHE A 191 7.81 22.29 -3.07
N LEU A 192 7.50 22.69 -1.82
CA LEU A 192 7.91 21.94 -0.63
C LEU A 192 7.22 20.57 -0.58
N PHE A 193 5.93 20.50 -0.90
CA PHE A 193 5.20 19.25 -0.99
C PHE A 193 5.82 18.33 -2.05
N PHE A 194 6.06 18.84 -3.26
CA PHE A 194 6.68 18.07 -4.35
C PHE A 194 8.05 17.52 -3.95
N ALA A 195 8.93 18.36 -3.40
CA ALA A 195 10.27 17.94 -3.00
C ALA A 195 10.25 16.91 -1.87
N VAL A 196 9.44 17.13 -0.82
CA VAL A 196 9.43 16.26 0.36
C VAL A 196 8.66 14.96 0.10
N MET A 197 7.46 15.02 -0.47
CA MET A 197 6.62 13.84 -0.66
C MET A 197 6.95 13.06 -1.92
N ASN A 198 6.99 13.73 -3.07
CA ASN A 198 7.13 13.00 -4.33
C ASN A 198 8.59 12.63 -4.61
N VAL A 199 9.54 13.51 -4.28
CA VAL A 199 10.97 13.23 -4.51
C VAL A 199 11.60 12.49 -3.34
N VAL A 200 11.57 13.03 -2.12
CA VAL A 200 12.29 12.40 -1.00
C VAL A 200 11.58 11.15 -0.50
N PHE A 201 10.29 11.24 -0.15
CA PHE A 201 9.57 10.14 0.50
C PHE A 201 9.39 8.91 -0.40
N LEU A 202 8.95 9.08 -1.66
CA LEU A 202 8.82 7.93 -2.58
C LEU A 202 10.17 7.28 -2.89
N ASN A 203 11.25 8.05 -3.04
CA ASN A 203 12.59 7.48 -3.28
C ASN A 203 13.14 6.75 -2.06
N ILE A 204 12.86 7.21 -0.84
CA ILE A 204 13.20 6.46 0.39
C ILE A 204 12.43 5.14 0.44
N LEU A 205 11.13 5.16 0.12
CA LEU A 205 10.29 3.97 0.12
C LEU A 205 10.81 2.93 -0.88
N PHE A 206 11.07 3.33 -2.13
CA PHE A 206 11.68 2.44 -3.10
C PHE A 206 13.09 2.00 -2.70
N GLY A 207 13.87 2.89 -2.07
CA GLY A 207 15.19 2.57 -1.53
C GLY A 207 15.14 1.41 -0.54
N ILE A 208 14.23 1.44 0.44
CA ILE A 208 14.06 0.36 1.44
C ILE A 208 13.67 -0.96 0.77
N ILE A 209 12.76 -0.91 -0.21
CA ILE A 209 12.32 -2.11 -0.94
C ILE A 209 13.48 -2.70 -1.75
N ILE A 210 14.23 -1.87 -2.48
CA ILE A 210 15.39 -2.30 -3.27
C ILE A 210 16.49 -2.88 -2.38
N ASP A 211 16.77 -2.24 -1.24
CA ASP A 211 17.75 -2.72 -0.26
C ASP A 211 17.39 -4.11 0.26
N THR A 212 16.10 -4.34 0.58
CA THR A 212 15.64 -5.66 1.03
C THR A 212 15.73 -6.73 -0.09
N PHE A 213 15.50 -6.35 -1.35
CA PHE A 213 15.73 -7.25 -2.49
C PHE A 213 17.21 -7.58 -2.70
N ALA A 214 18.11 -6.63 -2.41
CA ALA A 214 19.55 -6.85 -2.49
C ALA A 214 20.03 -7.78 -1.37
N GLU A 215 19.61 -7.56 -0.13
CA GLU A 215 19.94 -8.41 1.02
C GLU A 215 19.51 -9.87 0.78
N LEU A 216 18.28 -10.10 0.32
CA LEU A 216 17.79 -11.43 0.00
C LEU A 216 18.58 -12.13 -1.11
N ARG A 217 19.12 -11.37 -2.06
CA ARG A 217 19.96 -11.90 -3.12
C ARG A 217 21.33 -12.29 -2.56
N ASP A 218 21.90 -11.47 -1.70
CA ASP A 218 23.20 -11.72 -1.08
C ASP A 218 23.13 -12.92 -0.12
N ASP A 219 22.09 -13.03 0.71
CA ASP A 219 21.83 -14.20 1.56
C ASP A 219 21.79 -15.50 0.73
N LYS A 220 21.08 -15.47 -0.40
CA LYS A 220 21.00 -16.61 -1.31
C LYS A 220 22.38 -16.97 -1.89
N ASN A 221 23.16 -15.98 -2.31
CA ASN A 221 24.51 -16.20 -2.86
C ASN A 221 25.46 -16.74 -1.79
N THR A 222 25.40 -16.24 -0.55
CA THR A 222 26.21 -16.71 0.58
C THR A 222 25.88 -18.16 0.89
N ILE A 223 24.60 -18.53 0.97
CA ILE A 223 24.18 -19.91 1.17
C ILE A 223 24.70 -20.83 0.05
N GLU A 224 24.58 -20.41 -1.22
CA GLU A 224 25.09 -21.20 -2.35
C GLU A 224 26.63 -21.35 -2.30
N THR A 225 27.34 -20.28 -1.93
CA THR A 225 28.79 -20.31 -1.77
C THR A 225 29.19 -21.25 -0.65
N ASP A 226 28.57 -21.15 0.53
CA ASP A 226 28.85 -22.00 1.69
C ASP A 226 28.59 -23.49 1.39
N MET A 227 27.54 -23.82 0.62
CA MET A 227 27.27 -25.20 0.20
C MET A 227 28.36 -25.78 -0.72
N THR A 228 29.11 -24.92 -1.42
CA THR A 228 30.17 -25.33 -2.35
C THR A 228 31.58 -25.23 -1.76
N THR A 229 31.77 -24.42 -0.72
CA THR A 229 33.09 -24.17 -0.11
C THR A 229 33.31 -24.93 1.19
N TYR A 230 32.26 -25.23 1.95
CA TYR A 230 32.37 -25.89 3.25
C TYR A 230 31.50 -27.14 3.33
N CYS A 231 32.00 -28.17 4.03
CA CYS A 231 31.18 -29.34 4.32
C CYS A 231 30.19 -29.02 5.46
N PHE A 232 28.89 -29.20 5.21
CA PHE A 232 27.83 -28.90 6.16
C PHE A 232 27.94 -29.66 7.51
N VAL A 233 28.51 -30.88 7.52
CA VAL A 233 28.56 -31.72 8.73
C VAL A 233 29.82 -31.47 9.55
N CYS A 234 31.00 -31.45 8.91
CA CYS A 234 32.28 -31.32 9.62
C CYS A 234 32.85 -29.90 9.63
N GLY A 235 32.33 -28.98 8.81
CA GLY A 235 32.77 -27.58 8.74
C GLY A 235 34.16 -27.37 8.13
N LEU A 236 34.74 -28.39 7.49
CA LEU A 236 36.02 -28.28 6.79
C LEU A 236 35.82 -27.60 5.43
N ASP A 237 36.81 -26.81 5.02
CA ASP A 237 36.86 -26.21 3.68
C ASP A 237 37.14 -27.25 2.60
N SER A 238 36.75 -26.92 1.37
CA SER A 238 36.95 -27.76 0.19
C SER A 238 38.41 -28.09 -0.07
N ASP A 239 39.31 -27.13 0.08
CA ASP A 239 40.72 -27.33 -0.20
C ASP A 239 41.37 -28.33 0.78
N THR A 240 40.96 -28.30 2.05
CA THR A 240 41.42 -29.22 3.08
C THR A 240 40.91 -30.64 2.83
N LEU A 241 39.66 -30.79 2.37
CA LEU A 241 39.10 -32.10 2.01
C LEU A 241 39.72 -32.66 0.72
N GLU A 242 39.97 -31.82 -0.28
CA GLU A 242 40.70 -32.23 -1.48
C GLU A 242 42.12 -32.70 -1.16
N LYS A 243 42.83 -32.02 -0.25
CA LYS A 243 44.19 -32.42 0.17
C LYS A 243 44.25 -33.77 0.89
N HIS A 244 43.22 -34.13 1.65
CA HIS A 244 43.21 -35.35 2.46
C HIS A 244 42.45 -36.52 1.82
N SER A 245 41.71 -36.29 0.72
CA SER A 245 40.96 -37.33 0.03
C SER A 245 41.75 -37.88 -1.18
N ALA A 246 42.12 -39.17 -1.12
CA ALA A 246 42.92 -39.83 -2.16
C ALA A 246 42.15 -40.08 -3.48
N THR A 247 40.84 -39.84 -3.51
CA THR A 247 39.94 -40.16 -4.64
C THR A 247 39.18 -38.95 -5.19
N GLY A 248 39.51 -37.72 -4.77
CA GLY A 248 38.72 -36.52 -5.05
C GLY A 248 37.50 -36.46 -4.13
N GLY A 249 37.35 -35.36 -3.38
CA GLY A 249 36.52 -35.33 -2.17
C GLY A 249 35.70 -34.06 -1.95
N PHE A 250 35.44 -33.29 -3.01
CA PHE A 250 34.43 -32.24 -3.01
C PHE A 250 33.62 -32.29 -4.31
#